data_AF-A0A1E5UFD2-F1
#
_entry.id   AF-A0A1E5UFD2-F1
#
_cell.length_a   1.000
_cell.length_b   1.000
_cell.length_c   1.000
_cell.angle_alpha   90.00
_cell.angle_beta   90.00
_cell.angle_gamma   90.00
#
_symmetry.space_group_name_H-M   'P 1'
#
loop_
_entity.id
_entity.type
_entity.pdbx_description
1 polymer ?
#
loop_
_entity_poly.entity_id
_entity_poly.type
_entity_poly.pdbx_seq_one_letter_code
_entity_poly.pdbx_strand_id
1 'polypeptide(L)'
;MFFLLFSCGDQKKLSKDDLLLSHIPMPPKLDSAMRHSFDTVTYKILKKLNPKNVKSFKVSKENYLKMIDQIPVNADRVAFSFVQFNKVKFPNKYQELTKFDGSLYLLYYYMDKSGNNVGNKAYAMLDVNNIVEVSEADYQIMENDYIQNIKSQIDAVVQGAQGNTLRVKITKDELLAYKNKVTAKANVKNFKITLAQWVNYETLLTSTEANILRKKLKLYNDESVGQMTFITDCQNAQGSDVESLSGFDLNTFCPNDCP
;
A
#
# COMPACT_ATOMS: atom_id res chain seq x y z
N MET A 1 -9.49 5.06 -47.12
CA MET A 1 -10.39 4.80 -45.99
C MET A 1 -9.72 3.74 -45.13
N PHE A 2 -9.02 4.15 -44.07
CA PHE A 2 -8.31 3.26 -43.16
C PHE A 2 -9.24 2.99 -41.96
N PHE A 3 -9.73 1.75 -41.83
CA PHE A 3 -10.39 1.29 -40.61
C PHE A 3 -9.29 0.85 -39.63
N LEU A 4 -9.04 1.65 -38.59
CA LEU A 4 -8.32 1.20 -37.40
C LEU A 4 -9.32 0.43 -36.52
N LEU A 5 -9.26 -0.90 -36.60
CA LEU A 5 -9.85 -1.80 -35.63
C LEU A 5 -9.07 -1.65 -34.32
N PHE A 6 -9.60 -0.90 -33.37
CA PHE A 6 -9.18 -1.06 -31.98
C PHE A 6 -9.64 -2.43 -31.50
N SER A 7 -8.71 -3.38 -31.50
CA SER A 7 -8.84 -4.60 -30.71
C SER A 7 -8.92 -4.19 -29.25
N CYS A 8 -10.14 -4.08 -28.72
CA CYS A 8 -10.38 -4.26 -27.29
C CYS A 8 -9.88 -5.66 -26.94
N GLY A 9 -8.64 -5.75 -26.47
CA GLY A 9 -8.17 -6.97 -25.83
C GLY A 9 -9.10 -7.22 -24.65
N ASP A 10 -9.86 -8.32 -24.72
CA ASP A 10 -10.69 -8.79 -23.63
C ASP A 10 -9.85 -8.83 -22.35
N GLN A 11 -10.06 -7.88 -21.44
CA GLN A 11 -9.68 -8.07 -20.05
C GLN A 11 -10.53 -9.23 -19.56
N LYS A 12 -9.94 -10.44 -19.56
CA LYS A 12 -10.53 -11.64 -18.99
C LYS A 12 -11.10 -11.30 -17.62
N LYS A 13 -12.42 -11.21 -17.51
CA LYS A 13 -13.09 -11.18 -16.21
C LYS A 13 -12.75 -12.48 -15.51
N LEU A 14 -12.05 -12.34 -14.40
CA LEU A 14 -11.63 -13.46 -13.55
C LEU A 14 -12.83 -14.19 -12.99
N SER A 15 -12.66 -15.50 -12.78
CA SER A 15 -13.66 -16.29 -12.08
C SER A 15 -13.76 -15.82 -10.62
N LYS A 16 -14.90 -16.09 -9.98
CA LYS A 16 -15.10 -15.80 -8.55
C LYS A 16 -14.02 -16.47 -7.68
N ASP A 17 -13.48 -17.60 -8.11
CA ASP A 17 -12.44 -18.35 -7.41
C ASP A 17 -11.04 -17.72 -7.57
N ASP A 18 -10.78 -17.03 -8.68
CA ASP A 18 -9.53 -16.27 -8.86
C ASP A 18 -9.53 -14.96 -8.05
N LEU A 19 -10.70 -14.33 -7.85
CA LEU A 19 -10.88 -13.18 -6.96
C LEU A 19 -10.62 -13.53 -5.48
N LEU A 20 -10.84 -14.80 -5.10
CA LEU A 20 -10.56 -15.32 -3.76
C LEU A 20 -9.04 -15.47 -3.49
N LEU A 21 -8.14 -15.29 -4.47
CA LEU A 21 -6.69 -15.41 -4.24
C LEU A 21 -6.10 -14.19 -3.49
N SER A 22 -6.79 -13.05 -3.46
CA SER A 22 -6.49 -11.88 -2.60
C SER A 22 -6.58 -12.20 -1.09
N HIS A 23 -7.05 -13.40 -0.76
CA HIS A 23 -7.31 -13.86 0.60
C HIS A 23 -6.28 -14.83 1.16
N ILE A 24 -5.26 -15.14 0.38
CA ILE A 24 -4.18 -16.01 0.81
C ILE A 24 -3.10 -15.10 1.42
N PRO A 25 -2.79 -15.26 2.73
CA PRO A 25 -1.65 -14.60 3.32
C PRO A 25 -0.39 -14.88 2.51
N MET A 26 0.54 -13.93 2.50
CA MET A 26 1.85 -14.16 1.91
C MET A 26 2.51 -15.37 2.62
N PRO A 27 3.11 -16.32 1.87
CA PRO A 27 3.79 -17.44 2.50
C PRO A 27 4.81 -16.95 3.54
N PRO A 28 4.88 -17.54 4.75
CA PRO A 28 5.67 -16.98 5.86
C PRO A 28 7.16 -16.78 5.55
N LYS A 29 7.77 -17.67 4.75
CA LYS A 29 9.17 -17.54 4.33
C LYS A 29 9.39 -16.32 3.43
N LEU A 30 8.45 -16.05 2.53
CA LEU A 30 8.51 -14.88 1.66
C LEU A 30 8.25 -13.59 2.44
N ASP A 31 7.21 -13.57 3.30
CA ASP A 31 6.93 -12.43 4.19
C ASP A 31 8.17 -12.06 5.00
N SER A 32 8.73 -13.04 5.71
CA SER A 32 9.94 -12.84 6.51
C SER A 32 11.12 -12.33 5.69
N ALA A 33 11.34 -12.86 4.48
CA ALA A 33 12.42 -12.43 3.61
C ALA A 33 12.24 -10.99 3.12
N MET A 34 11.01 -10.59 2.77
CA MET A 34 10.69 -9.24 2.31
C MET A 34 10.86 -8.19 3.42
N ARG A 35 10.39 -8.48 4.63
CA ARG A 35 10.61 -7.60 5.80
C ARG A 35 12.07 -7.53 6.18
N HIS A 36 12.79 -8.65 6.16
CA HIS A 36 14.22 -8.70 6.45
C HIS A 36 15.04 -7.88 5.43
N SER A 37 14.71 -8.01 4.14
CA SER A 37 15.36 -7.22 3.07
C SER A 37 15.17 -5.72 3.31
N PHE A 38 13.95 -5.29 3.61
CA PHE A 38 13.66 -3.89 3.95
C PHE A 38 14.45 -3.43 5.19
N ASP A 39 14.39 -4.19 6.30
CA ASP A 39 15.00 -3.82 7.58
C ASP A 39 16.54 -3.70 7.47
N THR A 40 17.18 -4.57 6.68
CA THR A 40 18.64 -4.64 6.59
C THR A 40 19.26 -3.62 5.65
N VAL A 41 18.49 -3.11 4.68
CA VAL A 41 18.98 -2.24 3.60
C VAL A 41 18.23 -0.90 3.61
N THR A 42 16.98 -0.88 3.14
CA THR A 42 16.20 0.35 2.90
C THR A 42 15.89 1.11 4.18
N TYR A 43 15.50 0.41 5.25
CA TYR A 43 15.17 1.05 6.52
C TYR A 43 16.38 1.75 7.16
N LYS A 44 17.60 1.22 6.99
CA LYS A 44 18.81 1.89 7.48
C LYS A 44 19.05 3.22 6.79
N ILE A 45 18.76 3.32 5.49
CA ILE A 45 18.84 4.59 4.75
C ILE A 45 17.76 5.54 5.25
N LEU A 46 16.51 5.08 5.35
CA LEU A 46 15.42 5.90 5.89
C LEU A 46 15.76 6.49 7.26
N LYS A 47 16.30 5.68 8.18
CA LYS A 47 16.71 6.16 9.52
C LYS A 47 17.82 7.21 9.50
N LYS A 48 18.74 7.14 8.52
CA LYS A 48 19.77 8.16 8.32
C LYS A 48 19.19 9.48 7.79
N LEU A 49 18.20 9.41 6.89
CA LEU A 49 17.53 10.59 6.35
C LEU A 49 16.71 11.32 7.42
N ASN A 50 15.97 10.57 8.23
CA ASN A 50 15.25 11.11 9.37
C ASN A 50 15.06 10.05 10.46
N PRO A 51 15.54 10.29 11.70
CA PRO A 51 15.40 9.33 12.79
C PRO A 51 13.94 9.06 13.20
N LYS A 52 12.97 9.87 12.76
CA LYS A 52 11.54 9.62 12.98
C LYS A 52 10.95 8.59 12.02
N ASN A 53 11.65 8.22 10.95
CA ASN A 53 11.18 7.19 10.03
C ASN A 53 10.91 5.87 10.76
N VAL A 54 9.76 5.28 10.47
CA VAL A 54 9.29 4.02 11.06
C VAL A 54 9.16 2.95 9.98
N LYS A 55 9.23 1.69 10.39
CA LYS A 55 8.98 0.55 9.51
C LYS A 55 7.52 0.10 9.48
N SER A 56 6.70 0.61 10.40
CA SER A 56 5.30 0.21 10.51
C SER A 56 4.43 1.37 10.97
N PHE A 57 3.29 1.53 10.31
CA PHE A 57 2.25 2.49 10.66
C PHE A 57 1.12 1.74 11.37
N LYS A 58 0.73 2.23 12.55
CA LYS A 58 -0.40 1.68 13.30
C LYS A 58 -1.64 2.52 13.01
N VAL A 59 -2.73 1.83 12.70
CA VAL A 59 -4.03 2.43 12.39
C VAL A 59 -5.07 1.71 13.24
N SER A 60 -5.96 2.45 13.90
CA SER A 60 -7.02 1.81 14.68
C SER A 60 -7.92 0.97 13.78
N LYS A 61 -8.54 -0.08 14.34
CA LYS A 61 -9.54 -0.85 13.59
C LYS A 61 -10.63 0.06 13.07
N GLU A 62 -11.10 0.96 13.92
CA GLU A 62 -12.17 1.90 13.62
C GLU A 62 -11.83 2.80 12.42
N ASN A 63 -10.59 3.30 12.30
CA ASN A 63 -10.18 4.14 11.15
C ASN A 63 -10.06 3.40 9.85
N TYR A 64 -9.42 2.24 9.90
CA TYR A 64 -9.21 1.47 8.70
C TYR A 64 -10.55 0.99 8.14
N LEU A 65 -11.49 0.58 8.99
CA LEU A 65 -12.84 0.24 8.56
C LEU A 65 -13.63 1.48 8.09
N LYS A 66 -13.49 2.63 8.75
CA LYS A 66 -14.13 3.89 8.32
C LYS A 66 -13.68 4.32 6.92
N MET A 67 -12.39 4.21 6.61
CA MET A 67 -11.86 4.42 5.26
C MET A 67 -12.56 3.51 4.23
N ILE A 68 -12.76 2.23 4.56
CA ILE A 68 -13.45 1.29 3.66
C ILE A 68 -14.93 1.67 3.50
N ASP A 69 -15.58 2.08 4.59
CA ASP A 69 -17.01 2.43 4.60
C ASP A 69 -17.32 3.73 3.86
N GLN A 70 -16.31 4.58 3.71
CA GLN A 70 -16.41 5.87 3.04
C GLN A 70 -15.97 5.82 1.57
N ILE A 71 -15.65 4.65 1.02
CA ILE A 71 -15.30 4.51 -0.40
C ILE A 71 -16.48 5.03 -1.26
N PRO A 72 -16.27 6.07 -2.08
CA PRO A 72 -17.32 6.62 -2.94
C PRO A 72 -17.90 5.59 -3.91
N VAL A 73 -19.12 5.83 -4.38
CA VAL A 73 -19.81 4.92 -5.32
C VAL A 73 -19.03 4.79 -6.63
N ASN A 74 -18.46 5.89 -7.12
CA ASN A 74 -17.68 5.96 -8.36
C ASN A 74 -16.19 5.59 -8.19
N ALA A 75 -15.74 5.28 -6.97
CA ALA A 75 -14.40 4.79 -6.73
C ALA A 75 -14.33 3.27 -6.94
N ASP A 76 -13.23 2.82 -7.55
CA ASP A 76 -12.91 1.42 -7.83
C ASP A 76 -11.72 0.93 -6.99
N ARG A 77 -10.86 1.84 -6.52
CA ARG A 77 -9.64 1.51 -5.77
C ARG A 77 -9.38 2.53 -4.66
N VAL A 78 -8.57 2.15 -3.69
CA VAL A 78 -7.93 3.06 -2.73
C VAL A 78 -6.43 3.03 -3.00
N ALA A 79 -5.83 4.20 -3.17
CA ALA A 79 -4.38 4.35 -3.26
C ALA A 79 -3.82 4.84 -1.93
N PHE A 80 -2.79 4.17 -1.45
CA PHE A 80 -1.96 4.57 -0.31
C PHE A 80 -0.65 5.12 -0.86
N SER A 81 -0.51 6.45 -0.83
CA SER A 81 0.63 7.16 -1.40
C SER A 81 1.70 7.42 -0.35
N PHE A 82 2.94 7.12 -0.71
CA PHE A 82 4.11 7.52 0.06
C PHE A 82 4.34 9.02 -0.14
N VAL A 83 4.47 9.74 0.98
CA VAL A 83 4.68 11.19 0.97
C VAL A 83 5.70 11.59 2.03
N GLN A 84 6.20 12.81 1.92
CA GLN A 84 6.96 13.47 2.97
C GLN A 84 6.26 14.77 3.36
N PHE A 85 5.85 14.88 4.63
CA PHE A 85 5.30 16.13 5.16
C PHE A 85 6.43 17.08 5.56
N ASN A 86 6.38 18.32 5.10
CA ASN A 86 7.32 19.38 5.49
C ASN A 86 6.56 20.58 6.04
N LYS A 87 6.58 20.77 7.36
CA LYS A 87 5.80 21.82 8.03
C LYS A 87 6.11 23.23 7.52
N VAL A 88 7.32 23.48 7.01
CA VAL A 88 7.74 24.79 6.50
C VAL A 88 6.96 25.17 5.24
N LYS A 89 6.60 24.18 4.41
CA LYS A 89 5.81 24.39 3.19
C LYS A 89 4.32 24.53 3.46
N PHE A 90 3.85 24.17 4.66
CA PHE A 90 2.44 24.17 5.03
C PHE A 90 2.21 24.96 6.33
N PRO A 91 2.56 26.26 6.37
CA PRO A 91 2.43 27.06 7.58
C PRO A 91 0.97 27.07 8.05
N ASN A 92 0.77 26.70 9.33
CA ASN A 92 -0.54 26.61 9.99
C ASN A 92 -1.53 25.58 9.41
N LYS A 93 -1.12 24.73 8.46
CA LYS A 93 -1.96 23.64 7.92
C LYS A 93 -1.51 22.29 8.48
N TYR A 94 -2.47 21.37 8.62
CA TYR A 94 -2.23 19.97 8.98
C TYR A 94 -1.40 19.80 10.26
N GLN A 95 -1.77 20.50 11.33
CA GLN A 95 -0.98 20.56 12.57
C GLN A 95 -0.75 19.17 13.18
N GLU A 96 -1.70 18.26 13.00
CA GLU A 96 -1.65 16.87 13.43
C GLU A 96 -0.56 16.06 12.73
N LEU A 97 -0.11 16.50 11.54
CA LEU A 97 0.99 15.90 10.79
C LEU A 97 2.38 16.36 11.22
N THR A 98 2.49 17.39 12.06
CA THR A 98 3.80 17.93 12.52
C THR A 98 4.68 16.90 13.23
N LYS A 99 4.09 15.87 13.86
CA LYS A 99 4.83 14.75 14.43
C LYS A 99 5.62 13.95 13.39
N PHE A 100 5.18 13.98 12.13
CA PHE A 100 5.81 13.32 10.98
C PHE A 100 6.69 14.26 10.14
N ASP A 101 6.98 15.47 10.62
CA ASP A 101 7.78 16.46 9.89
C ASP A 101 9.13 15.88 9.42
N GLY A 102 9.34 15.93 8.10
CA GLY A 102 10.49 15.42 7.36
C GLY A 102 10.57 13.90 7.26
N SER A 103 9.61 13.14 7.79
CA SER A 103 9.60 11.67 7.75
C SER A 103 8.66 11.14 6.66
N LEU A 104 8.95 9.92 6.21
CA LEU A 104 8.09 9.12 5.35
C LEU A 104 6.75 8.89 6.05
N TYR A 105 5.67 9.16 5.33
CA TYR A 105 4.31 8.95 5.79
C TYR A 105 3.43 8.40 4.68
N LEU A 106 2.23 7.95 5.05
CA LEU A 106 1.22 7.41 4.13
C LEU A 106 -0.03 8.28 4.19
N LEU A 107 -0.42 8.80 3.02
CA LEU A 107 -1.77 9.32 2.79
C LEU A 107 -2.54 8.30 1.97
N TYR A 108 -3.87 8.35 2.04
CA TYR A 108 -4.71 7.58 1.13
C TYR A 108 -5.69 8.48 0.36
N TYR A 109 -6.10 8.05 -0.82
CA TYR A 109 -7.18 8.66 -1.59
C TYR A 109 -7.95 7.61 -2.39
N TYR A 110 -9.15 7.96 -2.83
CA TYR A 110 -10.01 7.08 -3.61
C TYR A 110 -9.76 7.30 -5.10
N MET A 111 -9.70 6.25 -5.90
CA MET A 111 -9.49 6.33 -7.34
C MET A 111 -10.67 5.75 -8.11
N ASP A 112 -11.05 6.39 -9.21
CA ASP A 112 -11.98 5.81 -10.18
C ASP A 112 -11.28 4.77 -11.09
N LYS A 113 -12.05 4.15 -11.98
CA LYS A 113 -11.53 3.15 -12.95
C LYS A 113 -10.56 3.72 -13.98
N SER A 114 -10.56 5.03 -14.17
CA SER A 114 -9.67 5.75 -15.07
C SER A 114 -8.39 6.21 -14.37
N GLY A 115 -8.26 5.94 -13.07
CA GLY A 115 -7.12 6.31 -12.27
C GLY A 115 -7.17 7.73 -11.69
N ASN A 116 -8.31 8.43 -11.77
CA ASN A 116 -8.42 9.80 -11.24
C ASN A 116 -8.75 9.81 -9.75
N ASN A 117 -8.23 10.79 -9.02
CA ASN A 117 -8.59 11.01 -7.62
C ASN A 117 -10.07 11.43 -7.49
N VAL A 118 -10.86 10.60 -6.81
CA VAL A 118 -12.26 10.87 -6.52
C VAL A 118 -12.36 11.82 -5.33
N GLY A 119 -12.79 13.05 -5.62
CA GLY A 119 -13.02 14.09 -4.62
C GLY A 119 -11.88 15.09 -4.47
N ASN A 120 -10.80 14.95 -5.25
CA ASN A 120 -9.65 15.89 -5.29
C ASN A 120 -9.03 16.17 -3.91
N LYS A 121 -8.92 15.12 -3.09
CA LYS A 121 -8.29 15.18 -1.77
C LYS A 121 -7.64 13.86 -1.40
N ALA A 122 -6.64 13.95 -0.53
CA ALA A 122 -6.04 12.83 0.16
C ALA A 122 -6.32 12.92 1.65
N TYR A 123 -6.13 11.84 2.38
CA TYR A 123 -6.46 11.72 3.79
C TYR A 123 -5.30 11.12 4.55
N ALA A 124 -5.00 11.67 5.72
CA ALA A 124 -4.00 11.09 6.60
C ALA A 124 -4.51 9.83 7.31
N MET A 125 -3.64 8.83 7.44
CA MET A 125 -3.90 7.63 8.24
C MET A 125 -3.67 7.91 9.74
N LEU A 126 -4.63 8.58 10.38
CA LEU A 126 -4.59 9.00 11.78
C LEU A 126 -5.69 8.33 12.62
N ASP A 127 -5.79 8.67 13.92
CA ASP A 127 -6.86 8.24 14.84
C ASP A 127 -8.26 8.76 14.40
N VAL A 128 -9.36 8.13 14.86
CA VAL A 128 -10.77 8.38 14.45
C VAL A 128 -11.20 9.80 14.72
N ASN A 129 -10.60 10.40 15.73
CA ASN A 129 -10.86 11.77 16.12
C ASN A 129 -10.14 12.80 15.22
N ASN A 130 -9.21 12.37 14.37
CA ASN A 130 -8.28 13.26 13.67
C ASN A 130 -8.20 12.95 12.16
N ILE A 131 -9.33 13.01 11.45
CA ILE A 131 -9.27 12.97 9.98
C ILE A 131 -8.64 14.29 9.49
N VAL A 132 -7.45 14.18 8.90
CA VAL A 132 -6.82 15.30 8.22
C VAL A 132 -7.02 15.11 6.73
N GLU A 133 -7.84 15.98 6.14
CA GLU A 133 -7.99 16.09 4.69
C GLU A 133 -6.89 16.99 4.13
N VAL A 134 -6.19 16.52 3.11
CA VAL A 134 -5.14 17.23 2.39
C VAL A 134 -5.66 17.53 1.00
N SER A 135 -5.60 18.79 0.57
CA SER A 135 -6.01 19.16 -0.80
C SER A 135 -5.13 18.47 -1.84
N GLU A 136 -5.67 18.20 -3.02
CA GLU A 136 -4.91 17.61 -4.13
C GLU A 136 -3.60 18.37 -4.42
N ALA A 137 -3.65 19.70 -4.46
CA ALA A 137 -2.45 20.53 -4.69
C ALA A 137 -1.38 20.35 -3.61
N ASP A 138 -1.78 20.22 -2.34
CA ASP A 138 -0.83 20.02 -1.26
C ASP A 138 -0.30 18.59 -1.23
N TYR A 139 -1.15 17.61 -1.54
CA TYR A 139 -0.75 16.22 -1.72
C TYR A 139 0.36 16.12 -2.77
N GLN A 140 0.20 16.77 -3.93
CA GLN A 140 1.22 16.78 -4.98
C GLN A 140 2.56 17.37 -4.49
N ILE A 141 2.52 18.40 -3.64
CA ILE A 141 3.74 18.94 -3.01
C ILE A 141 4.38 17.89 -2.08
N MET A 142 3.60 17.23 -1.21
CA MET A 142 4.11 16.22 -0.28
C MET A 142 4.64 14.96 -1.01
N GLU A 143 4.02 14.57 -2.11
CA GLU A 143 4.49 13.47 -2.96
C GLU A 143 5.80 13.84 -3.66
N ASN A 144 5.90 15.04 -4.22
CA ASN A 144 7.14 15.51 -4.83
C ASN A 144 8.29 15.57 -3.81
N ASP A 145 8.01 15.96 -2.57
CA ASP A 145 9.00 15.92 -1.49
C ASP A 145 9.48 14.51 -1.19
N TYR A 146 8.56 13.53 -1.19
CA TYR A 146 8.95 12.12 -1.09
C TYR A 146 9.85 11.71 -2.26
N ILE A 147 9.46 12.01 -3.50
CA ILE A 147 10.20 11.64 -4.70
C ILE A 147 11.64 12.20 -4.65
N GLN A 148 11.77 13.49 -4.32
CA GLN A 148 13.04 14.18 -4.34
C GLN A 148 13.94 13.81 -3.16
N ASN A 149 13.39 13.77 -1.95
CA ASN A 149 14.20 13.72 -0.72
C ASN A 149 14.36 12.31 -0.15
N ILE A 150 13.41 11.41 -0.43
CA ILE A 150 13.40 10.06 0.15
C ILE A 150 13.60 9.02 -0.93
N LYS A 151 12.70 8.96 -1.92
CA LYS A 151 12.68 7.92 -2.97
C LYS A 151 14.02 7.84 -3.70
N SER A 152 14.56 8.99 -4.13
CA SER A 152 15.87 9.07 -4.80
C SER A 152 17.02 8.41 -4.02
N GLN A 153 16.95 8.43 -2.69
CA GLN A 153 17.98 7.88 -1.80
C GLN A 153 17.80 6.37 -1.58
N ILE A 154 16.55 5.90 -1.54
CA ILE A 154 16.24 4.48 -1.34
C ILE A 154 16.20 3.69 -2.65
N ASP A 155 16.02 4.33 -3.80
CA ASP A 155 16.05 3.67 -5.11
C ASP A 155 17.44 3.10 -5.44
N ALA A 156 18.51 3.72 -4.93
CA ALA A 156 19.88 3.27 -5.15
C ALA A 156 20.18 1.85 -4.61
N VAL A 157 19.36 1.34 -3.69
CA VAL A 157 19.54 0.02 -3.06
C VAL A 157 18.50 -1.01 -3.48
N VAL A 158 17.64 -0.65 -4.44
CA VAL A 158 16.58 -1.51 -4.94
C VAL A 158 17.04 -2.19 -6.23
N GLN A 159 16.86 -3.51 -6.27
CA GLN A 159 17.18 -4.32 -7.45
C GLN A 159 16.00 -4.31 -8.41
N GLY A 160 16.00 -3.43 -9.40
CA GLY A 160 14.95 -3.38 -10.42
C GLY A 160 14.99 -2.06 -11.20
N ALA A 161 14.65 -2.09 -12.49
CA ALA A 161 14.72 -0.92 -13.35
C ALA A 161 13.76 0.23 -12.96
N GLN A 162 12.77 -0.06 -12.12
CA GLN A 162 11.67 0.86 -11.76
C GLN A 162 11.83 1.51 -10.37
N GLY A 163 12.78 1.05 -9.54
CA GLY A 163 12.98 1.57 -8.17
C GLY A 163 11.81 1.27 -7.23
N ASN A 164 11.68 2.04 -6.14
CA ASN A 164 10.59 1.92 -5.17
C ASN A 164 9.26 2.43 -5.74
N THR A 165 8.14 1.90 -5.24
CA THR A 165 6.81 2.39 -5.64
C THR A 165 6.51 3.79 -5.09
N LEU A 166 5.67 4.55 -5.80
CA LEU A 166 5.09 5.80 -5.30
C LEU A 166 3.88 5.55 -4.40
N ARG A 167 3.12 4.51 -4.72
CA ARG A 167 1.88 4.19 -4.02
C ARG A 167 1.52 2.73 -4.16
N VAL A 168 0.70 2.29 -3.23
CA VAL A 168 0.10 0.97 -3.21
C VAL A 168 -1.39 1.11 -3.51
N LYS A 169 -1.88 0.42 -4.52
CA LYS A 169 -3.31 0.43 -4.89
C LYS A 169 -3.98 -0.84 -4.37
N ILE A 170 -5.18 -0.73 -3.85
CA ILE A 170 -6.01 -1.86 -3.41
C ILE A 170 -7.40 -1.69 -4.01
N THR A 171 -7.95 -2.74 -4.61
CA THR A 171 -9.29 -2.66 -5.19
C THR A 171 -10.36 -2.56 -4.09
N LYS A 172 -11.47 -1.89 -4.42
CA LYS A 172 -12.62 -1.76 -3.53
C LYS A 172 -13.16 -3.12 -3.10
N ASP A 173 -13.26 -4.07 -4.03
CA ASP A 173 -13.78 -5.40 -3.77
C ASP A 173 -12.89 -6.18 -2.78
N GLU A 174 -11.55 -6.06 -2.90
CA GLU A 174 -10.61 -6.66 -1.95
C GLU A 174 -10.74 -6.06 -0.55
N LEU A 175 -10.86 -4.73 -0.45
CA LEU A 175 -11.06 -4.05 0.84
C LEU A 175 -12.39 -4.46 1.49
N LEU A 176 -13.47 -4.54 0.73
CA LEU A 176 -14.77 -4.98 1.24
C LEU A 176 -14.75 -6.44 1.70
N ALA A 177 -14.11 -7.32 0.95
CA ALA A 177 -13.95 -8.72 1.34
C ALA A 177 -13.07 -8.86 2.60
N TYR A 178 -12.00 -8.09 2.71
CA TYR A 178 -11.14 -8.06 3.91
C TYR A 178 -11.89 -7.50 5.13
N LYS A 179 -12.67 -6.42 4.96
CA LYS A 179 -13.53 -5.84 6.00
C LYS A 179 -14.45 -6.90 6.62
N ASN A 180 -15.10 -7.72 5.79
CA ASN A 180 -16.02 -8.76 6.28
C ASN A 180 -15.31 -9.78 7.19
N LYS A 181 -14.08 -10.18 6.84
CA LYS A 181 -13.27 -11.10 7.65
C LYS A 181 -12.86 -10.50 8.99
N VAL A 182 -12.39 -9.25 8.97
CA VAL A 182 -11.96 -8.56 10.19
C VAL A 182 -13.16 -8.30 11.11
N THR A 183 -14.32 -7.97 10.55
CA THR A 183 -15.57 -7.76 11.32
C THR A 183 -16.01 -9.04 12.03
N ALA A 184 -15.80 -10.20 11.41
CA ALA A 184 -16.08 -11.50 12.00
C ALA A 184 -15.11 -11.91 13.13
N LYS A 185 -14.07 -11.12 13.43
CA LYS A 185 -13.10 -11.38 14.51
C LYS A 185 -13.22 -10.32 15.62
N ALA A 186 -13.66 -10.77 16.79
CA ALA A 186 -13.92 -9.90 17.94
C ALA A 186 -12.66 -9.29 18.57
N ASN A 187 -11.50 -9.92 18.41
CA ASN A 187 -10.26 -9.56 19.12
C ASN A 187 -9.34 -8.59 18.36
N VAL A 188 -9.68 -8.15 17.16
CA VAL A 188 -8.86 -7.19 16.39
C VAL A 188 -9.04 -5.79 16.95
N LYS A 189 -7.92 -5.12 17.29
CA LYS A 189 -7.93 -3.74 17.79
C LYS A 189 -7.25 -2.74 16.84
N ASN A 190 -6.14 -3.14 16.24
CA ASN A 190 -5.36 -2.27 15.34
C ASN A 190 -4.98 -3.00 14.06
N PHE A 191 -4.80 -2.25 13.00
CA PHE A 191 -4.04 -2.65 11.83
C PHE A 191 -2.61 -2.14 11.96
N LYS A 192 -1.66 -2.98 11.57
CA LYS A 192 -0.23 -2.66 11.48
C LYS A 192 0.18 -2.80 10.03
N ILE A 193 0.39 -1.67 9.37
CA ILE A 193 0.87 -1.59 7.99
C ILE A 193 2.39 -1.57 8.06
N THR A 194 3.03 -2.70 7.76
CA THR A 194 4.48 -2.84 7.84
C THR A 194 5.11 -2.72 6.46
N LEU A 195 6.09 -1.84 6.32
CA LEU A 195 6.86 -1.68 5.09
C LEU A 195 7.72 -2.93 4.85
N ALA A 196 7.72 -3.38 3.61
CA ALA A 196 8.48 -4.53 3.14
C ALA A 196 9.05 -4.24 1.76
N GLN A 197 10.05 -5.01 1.34
CA GLN A 197 10.67 -4.87 0.03
C GLN A 197 10.58 -6.19 -0.72
N TRP A 198 10.13 -6.13 -1.98
CA TRP A 198 10.02 -7.33 -2.80
C TRP A 198 11.38 -7.98 -3.04
N VAL A 199 11.41 -9.32 -2.97
CA VAL A 199 12.60 -10.15 -3.17
C VAL A 199 12.32 -11.21 -4.23
N ASN A 200 13.37 -11.79 -4.80
CA ASN A 200 13.20 -12.99 -5.64
C ASN A 200 12.62 -14.12 -4.79
N TYR A 201 11.43 -14.59 -5.16
CA TYR A 201 10.64 -15.53 -4.38
C TYR A 201 10.77 -16.99 -4.83
N GLU A 202 11.38 -17.28 -5.98
CA GLU A 202 11.35 -18.62 -6.57
C GLU A 202 12.03 -19.68 -5.69
N THR A 203 13.10 -19.29 -4.99
CA THR A 203 13.84 -20.17 -4.07
C THR A 203 13.23 -20.22 -2.66
N LEU A 204 12.28 -19.33 -2.36
CA LEU A 204 11.67 -19.18 -1.04
C LEU A 204 10.37 -19.99 -0.89
N LEU A 205 9.80 -20.41 -2.02
CA LEU A 205 8.48 -21.02 -2.11
C LEU A 205 8.55 -22.46 -2.67
N THR A 206 7.62 -23.30 -2.27
CA THR A 206 7.35 -24.55 -2.97
C THR A 206 6.78 -24.26 -4.38
N SER A 207 6.85 -25.22 -5.30
CA SER A 207 6.29 -25.04 -6.65
C SER A 207 4.79 -24.70 -6.63
N THR A 208 4.03 -25.24 -5.67
CA THR A 208 2.60 -24.93 -5.50
C THR A 208 2.41 -23.48 -5.06
N GLU A 209 3.12 -23.03 -4.02
CA GLU A 209 3.06 -21.65 -3.52
C GLU A 209 3.51 -20.65 -4.59
N ALA A 210 4.61 -20.95 -5.29
CA ALA A 210 5.11 -20.14 -6.38
C ALA A 210 4.08 -20.05 -7.53
N ASN A 211 3.36 -21.13 -7.85
CA ASN A 211 2.33 -21.11 -8.87
C ASN A 211 1.09 -20.31 -8.44
N ILE A 212 0.67 -20.41 -7.18
CA ILE A 212 -0.42 -19.59 -6.62
C ILE A 212 -0.03 -18.12 -6.67
N LEU A 213 1.18 -17.79 -6.20
CA LEU A 213 1.69 -16.43 -6.20
C LEU A 213 1.86 -15.89 -7.62
N ARG A 214 2.42 -16.66 -8.56
CA ARG A 214 2.49 -16.29 -9.98
C ARG A 214 1.12 -16.01 -10.58
N LYS A 215 0.09 -16.80 -10.23
CA LYS A 215 -1.28 -16.51 -10.68
C LYS A 215 -1.77 -15.19 -10.11
N LYS A 216 -1.56 -14.95 -8.81
CA LYS A 216 -1.87 -13.67 -8.15
C LYS A 216 -1.13 -12.51 -8.84
N LEU A 217 0.18 -12.60 -9.02
CA LEU A 217 1.01 -11.59 -9.69
C LEU A 217 0.62 -11.39 -11.16
N LYS A 218 0.25 -12.43 -11.90
CA LYS A 218 -0.23 -12.30 -13.29
C LYS A 218 -1.54 -11.50 -13.41
N LEU A 219 -2.30 -11.32 -12.33
CA LEU A 219 -3.46 -10.42 -12.30
C LEU A 219 -3.04 -8.95 -12.29
N TYR A 220 -1.81 -8.68 -11.87
CA TYR A 220 -1.26 -7.36 -11.63
C TYR A 220 -0.03 -7.22 -12.53
N ASN A 221 -0.22 -6.76 -13.77
CA ASN A 221 0.79 -6.68 -14.86
C ASN A 221 2.17 -6.13 -14.43
N ASP A 222 3.01 -6.88 -13.72
CA ASP A 222 4.49 -6.74 -13.67
C ASP A 222 5.12 -7.65 -12.60
N GLU A 223 6.02 -8.54 -13.03
CA GLU A 223 7.04 -9.14 -12.18
C GLU A 223 8.18 -8.13 -12.00
N SER A 224 8.10 -7.26 -10.99
CA SER A 224 9.17 -6.30 -10.73
C SER A 224 9.79 -6.53 -9.37
N VAL A 225 11.10 -6.79 -9.42
CA VAL A 225 11.96 -6.95 -8.25
C VAL A 225 12.15 -5.59 -7.58
N GLY A 226 12.06 -5.55 -6.25
CA GLY A 226 12.54 -4.40 -5.47
C GLY A 226 11.52 -3.34 -5.02
N GLN A 227 10.24 -3.46 -5.35
CA GLN A 227 9.25 -2.49 -4.87
C GLN A 227 9.14 -2.45 -3.35
N MET A 228 9.20 -1.26 -2.76
CA MET A 228 8.64 -1.02 -1.43
C MET A 228 7.13 -1.25 -1.50
N THR A 229 6.63 -2.07 -0.59
CA THR A 229 5.22 -2.44 -0.47
C THR A 229 4.86 -2.41 1.01
N PHE A 230 3.62 -2.69 1.38
CA PHE A 230 3.31 -2.93 2.79
C PHE A 230 2.50 -4.20 3.03
N ILE A 231 2.78 -4.85 4.14
CA ILE A 231 2.07 -6.04 4.59
C ILE A 231 1.15 -5.59 5.72
N THR A 232 -0.13 -5.94 5.61
CA THR A 232 -1.13 -5.57 6.60
C THR A 232 -1.31 -6.72 7.59
N ASP A 233 -0.98 -6.43 8.85
CA ASP A 233 -1.26 -7.33 9.97
C ASP A 233 -2.40 -6.78 10.83
N CYS A 234 -3.21 -7.68 11.40
CA CYS A 234 -4.17 -7.32 12.45
C CYS A 234 -3.55 -7.59 13.81
N GLN A 235 -3.66 -6.65 14.74
CA GLN A 235 -3.18 -6.81 16.11
C GLN A 235 -4.32 -6.79 17.12
N ASN A 236 -4.22 -7.63 18.15
CA ASN A 236 -5.14 -7.64 19.27
C ASN A 236 -4.84 -6.52 20.29
N ALA A 237 -5.61 -6.45 21.38
CA ALA A 237 -5.43 -5.45 22.44
C ALA A 237 -4.06 -5.55 23.14
N GLN A 238 -3.45 -6.74 23.17
CA GLN A 238 -2.13 -6.99 23.73
C GLN A 238 -0.99 -6.66 22.75
N GLY A 239 -1.32 -6.25 21.51
CA GLY A 239 -0.35 -5.95 20.46
C GLY A 239 0.21 -7.18 19.76
N SER A 240 -0.31 -8.38 20.04
CA SER A 240 0.03 -9.60 19.33
C SER A 240 -0.72 -9.68 18.00
N ASP A 241 -0.05 -10.23 17.00
CA ASP A 241 -0.63 -10.42 15.67
C ASP A 241 -1.72 -11.50 15.71
N VAL A 242 -2.86 -11.23 15.08
CA VAL A 242 -3.97 -12.19 14.93
C VAL A 242 -3.66 -13.05 13.72
N GLU A 243 -3.02 -14.21 13.95
CA GLU A 243 -2.42 -15.05 12.89
C GLU A 243 -3.31 -15.26 11.67
N SER A 244 -4.61 -15.54 11.84
CA SER A 244 -5.56 -15.75 10.74
C SER A 244 -5.83 -14.51 9.86
N LEU A 245 -5.33 -13.34 10.26
CA LEU A 245 -5.51 -12.03 9.62
C LEU A 245 -4.18 -11.28 9.41
N SER A 246 -3.05 -11.93 9.68
CA SER A 246 -1.71 -11.37 9.52
C SER A 246 -1.01 -11.88 8.27
N GLY A 247 -0.03 -11.12 7.78
CA GLY A 247 0.65 -11.44 6.52
C GLY A 247 -0.22 -11.21 5.28
N PHE A 248 -1.32 -10.46 5.40
CA PHE A 248 -2.17 -10.17 4.24
C PHE A 248 -1.52 -9.08 3.40
N ASP A 249 -1.10 -9.48 2.20
CA ASP A 249 -0.74 -8.55 1.14
C ASP A 249 -1.99 -8.27 0.30
N LEU A 250 -2.64 -7.16 0.61
CA LEU A 250 -3.81 -6.65 -0.11
C LEU A 250 -3.41 -5.83 -1.34
N ASN A 251 -2.13 -5.77 -1.66
CA ASN A 251 -1.63 -4.81 -2.63
C ASN A 251 -1.83 -5.36 -4.05
N THR A 252 -2.30 -4.46 -4.91
CA THR A 252 -2.16 -4.59 -6.35
C THR A 252 -0.75 -4.08 -6.69
N PHE A 253 0.18 -4.99 -6.99
CA PHE A 253 1.53 -4.62 -7.40
C PHE A 253 1.47 -3.83 -8.71
N CYS A 254 1.92 -2.57 -8.67
CA CYS A 254 1.87 -1.70 -9.84
C CYS A 254 2.92 -0.59 -9.73
N PRO A 255 4.14 -0.84 -10.25
CA PRO A 255 5.29 0.08 -10.10
C PRO A 255 5.13 1.36 -10.91
N ASN A 256 4.45 1.28 -12.06
CA ASN A 256 4.34 2.36 -13.05
C ASN A 256 3.07 3.19 -12.89
N ASP A 257 2.38 3.10 -11.75
CA ASP A 257 1.09 3.75 -11.59
C ASP A 257 0.07 3.41 -12.69
N CYS A 258 0.16 2.19 -13.23
CA CYS A 258 -0.76 1.53 -14.14
C CYS A 258 -2.22 1.97 -13.92
N PRO A 259 -2.95 2.34 -14.99
CA PRO A 259 -4.36 2.74 -14.94
C PRO A 259 -5.28 1.77 -14.18
#